data_AF-A0A2S8RQB2-F1
#
_entry.id   AF-A0A2S8RQB2-F1
#
_cell.length_a   1.000
_cell.length_b   1.000
_cell.length_c   1.000
_cell.angle_alpha   90.00
_cell.angle_beta   90.00
_cell.angle_gamma   90.00
#
_symmetry.space_group_name_H-M   'P 1'
#
loop_
_entity.id
_entity.type
_entity.pdbx_description
1 polymer ?
#
loop_
_entity_poly.entity_id
_entity_poly.type
_entity_poly.pdbx_seq_one_letter_code
_entity_poly.pdbx_strand_id
1 'polypeptide(L)'
;MSFQNARKPAAMRWWLFAGCGVLGLGTIALTAVLMGQWPTRADPATQIAAQSDVEPRISRPVTNRHGLTAASSTASASSAHVGIDVLSRLETAGRDATLIRPESNLSNTLDEALQRALSFPDFGALAGRTDPEGLFEAAAWVDACERGAFAAQDLSLRCREPGRHGAQYTDDLLKQAADAGQPGAVLTLAARHPEQWVEIPLNGGGMLGDRVFALAALGRSAALVLLSQLCAVPDVCVDEQLTRNVLALLQLSIYKTGTSEAGDYLTGSENNRREAVERAARLRTALQWPP
;
A
#
# COMPACT_ATOMS: atom_id res chain seq x y z
N MET A 1 -60.43 27.71 40.68
CA MET A 1 -58.97 27.44 40.56
C MET A 1 -58.63 27.45 39.08
N SER A 2 -58.41 28.66 38.53
CA SER A 2 -57.12 29.18 38.08
C SER A 2 -56.58 28.47 36.82
N PHE A 3 -57.05 28.91 35.66
CA PHE A 3 -56.35 28.78 34.38
C PHE A 3 -56.03 30.20 33.91
N GLN A 4 -54.78 30.59 34.03
CA GLN A 4 -54.30 31.89 33.56
C GLN A 4 -53.91 31.82 32.09
N ASN A 5 -54.52 32.77 31.35
CA ASN A 5 -53.92 33.64 30.34
C ASN A 5 -53.46 33.06 29.01
N ALA A 6 -54.31 33.30 28.02
CA ALA A 6 -53.94 33.52 26.63
C ALA A 6 -53.21 34.88 26.46
N ARG A 7 -52.05 34.87 25.80
CA ARG A 7 -51.53 35.97 24.99
C ARG A 7 -50.93 35.39 23.70
N LYS A 8 -51.54 35.74 22.56
CA LYS A 8 -50.91 35.74 21.22
C LYS A 8 -50.22 37.11 21.01
N PRO A 9 -49.61 37.42 19.85
CA PRO A 9 -48.51 36.76 19.12
C PRO A 9 -47.38 37.77 18.79
N ALA A 10 -46.11 37.38 18.76
CA ALA A 10 -45.05 38.11 18.02
C ALA A 10 -43.71 37.38 18.11
N ALA A 11 -43.25 36.84 16.99
CA ALA A 11 -41.84 36.75 16.57
C ALA A 11 -41.73 35.72 15.43
N MET A 12 -42.34 36.09 14.31
CA MET A 12 -41.96 35.58 13.00
C MET A 12 -40.56 36.14 12.70
N ARG A 13 -39.69 35.32 12.07
CA ARG A 13 -38.30 35.60 11.68
C ARG A 13 -37.27 35.37 12.80
N TRP A 14 -36.74 34.16 12.83
CA TRP A 14 -35.31 33.80 12.86
C TRP A 14 -35.26 32.27 13.04
N TRP A 15 -34.20 31.62 12.54
CA TRP A 15 -34.01 30.15 12.45
C TRP A 15 -34.34 29.46 11.11
N LEU A 16 -34.15 30.15 9.99
CA LEU A 16 -34.02 29.54 8.65
C LEU A 16 -32.56 29.38 8.19
N PHE A 17 -31.57 29.37 9.10
CA PHE A 17 -30.15 29.34 8.73
C PHE A 17 -29.25 28.31 9.42
N ALA A 18 -29.80 27.31 10.11
CA ALA A 18 -29.00 26.25 10.73
C ALA A 18 -29.49 24.87 10.27
N GLY A 19 -28.89 24.35 9.18
CA GLY A 19 -29.15 22.97 8.76
C GLY A 19 -28.65 22.58 7.37
N CYS A 20 -28.35 23.54 6.48
CA CYS A 20 -27.79 23.26 5.15
C CYS A 20 -26.25 23.09 5.13
N GLY A 21 -25.57 23.12 6.27
CA GLY A 21 -24.09 23.08 6.34
C GLY A 21 -23.45 21.69 6.47
N VAL A 22 -24.23 20.62 6.70
CA VAL A 22 -23.67 19.30 7.04
C VAL A 22 -23.72 18.30 5.88
N LEU A 23 -24.47 18.59 4.81
CA LEU A 23 -24.57 17.70 3.63
C LEU A 23 -23.58 18.04 2.50
N GLY A 24 -22.87 19.18 2.57
CA GLY A 24 -21.94 19.62 1.52
C GLY A 24 -20.47 19.24 1.74
N LEU A 25 -20.07 18.90 2.97
CA LEU A 25 -18.67 18.55 3.30
C LEU A 25 -18.44 17.03 3.36
N GLY A 26 -19.49 16.23 3.62
CA GLY A 26 -19.39 14.78 3.59
C GLY A 26 -19.18 14.21 2.18
N THR A 27 -19.68 14.88 1.14
CA THR A 27 -19.53 14.43 -0.25
C THR A 27 -18.14 14.71 -0.82
N ILE A 28 -17.47 15.79 -0.42
CA ILE A 28 -16.11 16.12 -0.88
C ILE A 28 -15.08 15.16 -0.27
N ALA A 29 -15.22 14.80 1.01
CA ALA A 29 -14.35 13.79 1.62
C ALA A 29 -14.54 12.40 0.99
N LEU A 30 -15.79 12.03 0.67
CA LEU A 30 -16.07 10.75 0.03
C LEU A 30 -15.56 10.68 -1.42
N THR A 31 -15.58 11.79 -2.17
CA THR A 31 -15.00 11.83 -3.53
C THR A 31 -13.48 11.88 -3.52
N ALA A 32 -12.83 12.51 -2.53
CA ALA A 32 -11.38 12.50 -2.38
C ALA A 32 -10.82 11.10 -2.02
N VAL A 33 -11.55 10.34 -1.18
CA VAL A 33 -11.22 8.94 -0.86
C VAL A 33 -11.43 8.02 -2.07
N LEU A 34 -12.44 8.30 -2.91
CA LEU A 34 -12.71 7.53 -4.14
C LEU A 34 -11.78 7.88 -5.32
N MET A 35 -11.11 9.04 -5.31
CA MET A 35 -10.18 9.46 -6.37
C MET A 35 -8.70 9.32 -6.02
N GLY A 36 -8.35 8.62 -4.94
CA GLY A 36 -6.96 8.21 -4.69
C GLY A 36 -5.95 9.35 -4.50
N GLN A 37 -6.39 10.52 -4.02
CA GLN A 37 -5.48 11.60 -3.64
C GLN A 37 -5.34 11.63 -2.10
N TRP A 38 -4.33 10.92 -1.58
CA TRP A 38 -3.81 11.21 -0.25
C TRP A 38 -2.82 12.38 -0.33
N PRO A 39 -2.85 13.32 0.63
CA PRO A 39 -2.05 14.53 0.60
C PRO A 39 -0.58 14.23 0.92
N THR A 40 0.28 14.30 -0.09
CA THR A 40 1.72 14.47 0.11
C THR A 40 2.00 15.95 0.41
N ARG A 41 2.15 16.32 1.68
CA ARG A 41 2.96 17.46 2.12
C ARG A 41 3.20 17.42 3.62
N ALA A 42 4.37 16.90 4.01
CA ALA A 42 5.11 17.47 5.12
C ALA A 42 5.85 18.69 4.55
N ASP A 43 5.58 19.88 5.10
CA ASP A 43 6.34 21.08 4.75
C ASP A 43 7.79 20.99 5.27
N PRO A 44 8.77 21.56 4.53
CA PRO A 44 10.17 21.54 4.89
C PRO A 44 10.52 22.75 5.77
N ALA A 45 11.33 22.53 6.81
CA ALA A 45 12.40 23.44 7.29
C ALA A 45 12.71 23.22 8.77
N THR A 46 13.83 22.55 9.06
CA THR A 46 14.85 23.12 9.95
C THR A 46 16.16 22.38 9.70
N GLN A 47 16.96 22.93 8.80
CA GLN A 47 18.40 22.68 8.76
C GLN A 47 19.01 23.26 10.04
N ILE A 48 19.74 22.45 10.80
CA ILE A 48 20.85 22.95 11.61
C ILE A 48 22.10 22.27 11.06
N ALA A 49 22.92 23.08 10.42
CA ALA A 49 24.27 22.75 10.01
C ALA A 49 25.24 22.83 11.21
N ALA A 50 26.46 22.33 10.99
CA ALA A 50 27.66 22.34 11.83
C ALA A 50 27.74 21.17 12.83
N GLN A 51 28.81 20.38 12.91
CA GLN A 51 30.19 20.60 12.48
C GLN A 51 30.91 19.25 12.31
N SER A 52 31.70 19.15 11.25
CA SER A 52 32.75 18.15 11.10
C SER A 52 33.85 18.45 12.12
N ASP A 53 34.26 17.44 12.90
CA ASP A 53 35.59 17.45 13.52
C ASP A 53 36.42 16.30 12.94
N VAL A 54 37.51 16.74 12.33
CA VAL A 54 38.63 15.96 11.83
C VAL A 54 39.63 15.85 12.97
N GLU A 55 40.11 14.65 13.28
CA GLU A 55 41.41 14.49 13.94
C GLU A 55 42.11 13.23 13.37
N PRO A 56 43.36 13.34 12.91
CA PRO A 56 44.07 12.28 12.20
C PRO A 56 44.99 11.46 13.12
N ARG A 57 45.26 10.19 12.76
CA ARG A 57 46.45 9.49 13.26
C ARG A 57 47.15 8.66 12.18
N ILE A 58 48.45 8.94 12.09
CA ILE A 58 49.43 8.53 11.09
C ILE A 58 50.14 7.23 11.52
N SER A 59 50.56 6.42 10.53
CA SER A 59 51.69 5.44 10.48
C SER A 59 51.21 4.01 10.18
N ARG A 60 51.72 3.23 9.21
CA ARG A 60 52.96 3.28 8.41
C ARG A 60 52.83 2.30 7.21
N PRO A 61 53.73 2.36 6.21
CA PRO A 61 53.59 1.68 4.92
C PRO A 61 54.18 0.27 4.95
N VAL A 62 53.54 -0.67 4.24
CA VAL A 62 54.20 -1.92 3.84
C VAL A 62 54.17 -1.99 2.32
N THR A 63 55.33 -1.67 1.76
CA THR A 63 55.74 -2.01 0.40
C THR A 63 55.76 -3.53 0.25
N ASN A 64 55.00 -4.06 -0.71
CA ASN A 64 55.46 -5.21 -1.48
C ASN A 64 55.00 -5.06 -2.93
N ARG A 65 56.00 -4.77 -3.76
CA ARG A 65 55.94 -4.71 -5.22
C ARG A 65 56.67 -5.96 -5.69
N HIS A 66 55.99 -6.84 -6.43
CA HIS A 66 56.46 -7.47 -7.68
C HIS A 66 55.50 -8.56 -8.15
N GLY A 67 55.13 -8.49 -9.43
CA GLY A 67 54.37 -9.51 -10.15
C GLY A 67 53.57 -8.91 -11.31
N LEU A 68 54.25 -8.48 -12.37
CA LEU A 68 53.64 -8.11 -13.65
C LEU A 68 53.06 -9.35 -14.33
N THR A 69 51.79 -9.31 -14.71
CA THR A 69 51.29 -9.95 -15.94
C THR A 69 50.13 -9.13 -16.47
N ALA A 70 50.29 -8.64 -17.70
CA ALA A 70 49.29 -7.94 -18.48
C ALA A 70 48.15 -8.88 -18.89
N ALA A 71 46.91 -8.38 -18.92
CA ALA A 71 46.05 -8.39 -20.10
C ALA A 71 44.65 -7.82 -19.79
N SER A 72 44.14 -7.12 -20.80
CA SER A 72 42.72 -6.92 -21.11
C SER A 72 41.97 -5.85 -20.32
N SER A 73 41.89 -4.70 -20.99
CA SER A 73 40.75 -3.80 -20.97
C SER A 73 39.46 -4.60 -21.17
N THR A 74 38.62 -4.66 -20.15
CA THR A 74 37.18 -4.80 -20.32
C THR A 74 36.55 -3.67 -19.53
N ALA A 75 35.98 -2.77 -20.32
CA ALA A 75 34.90 -1.83 -20.02
C ALA A 75 34.55 -1.68 -18.54
N SER A 76 34.61 -0.43 -18.09
CA SER A 76 33.68 0.07 -17.09
C SER A 76 32.30 -0.52 -17.37
N ALA A 77 31.90 -1.51 -16.58
CA ALA A 77 30.51 -1.79 -16.35
C ALA A 77 30.00 -0.56 -15.61
N SER A 78 29.66 0.48 -16.38
CA SER A 78 28.61 1.40 -16.00
C SER A 78 27.45 0.50 -15.62
N SER A 79 27.20 0.36 -14.33
CA SER A 79 26.03 -0.32 -13.80
C SER A 79 24.83 0.48 -14.29
N ALA A 80 24.36 0.16 -15.49
CA ALA A 80 23.03 0.54 -15.94
C ALA A 80 22.10 -0.08 -14.91
N HIS A 81 21.59 0.73 -14.00
CA HIS A 81 20.46 0.35 -13.18
C HIS A 81 19.32 0.09 -14.17
N VAL A 82 19.09 -1.17 -14.51
CA VAL A 82 17.94 -1.56 -15.32
C VAL A 82 16.78 -1.57 -14.34
N GLY A 83 15.91 -0.56 -14.42
CA GLY A 83 14.71 -0.47 -13.60
C GLY A 83 13.84 -1.74 -13.68
N ILE A 84 12.84 -1.84 -12.83
CA ILE A 84 11.91 -2.96 -12.79
C ILE A 84 10.99 -2.90 -14.01
N ASP A 85 10.99 -3.95 -14.83
CA ASP A 85 9.98 -4.15 -15.88
C ASP A 85 8.70 -4.70 -15.25
N VAL A 86 7.89 -3.77 -14.73
CA VAL A 86 6.63 -4.08 -14.04
C VAL A 86 5.64 -4.80 -14.95
N LEU A 87 5.55 -4.44 -16.23
CA LEU A 87 4.58 -5.04 -17.15
C LEU A 87 4.94 -6.50 -17.47
N SER A 88 6.23 -6.78 -17.70
CA SER A 88 6.70 -8.15 -17.92
C SER A 88 6.58 -9.01 -16.65
N ARG A 89 6.92 -8.46 -15.48
CA ARG A 89 6.78 -9.18 -14.20
C ARG A 89 5.32 -9.45 -13.86
N LEU A 90 4.41 -8.52 -14.15
CA LEU A 90 2.96 -8.73 -14.02
C LEU A 90 2.44 -9.82 -14.95
N GLU A 91 2.87 -9.82 -16.22
CA GLU A 91 2.53 -10.87 -17.18
C GLU A 91 3.01 -12.26 -16.71
N THR A 92 4.22 -12.31 -16.15
CA THR A 92 4.80 -13.55 -15.60
C THR A 92 4.03 -14.03 -14.38
N ALA A 93 3.69 -13.13 -13.45
CA ALA A 93 2.93 -13.45 -12.26
C ALA A 93 1.53 -14.00 -12.58
N GLY A 94 0.89 -13.52 -13.65
CA GLY A 94 -0.39 -14.07 -14.10
C GLY A 94 -0.32 -15.50 -14.64
N ARG A 95 0.86 -15.97 -15.07
CA ARG A 95 1.06 -17.36 -15.48
C ARG A 95 1.33 -18.28 -14.29
N ASP A 96 1.80 -17.73 -13.17
CA ASP A 96 2.05 -18.47 -11.93
C ASP A 96 0.94 -18.23 -10.89
N ALA A 97 -0.20 -18.88 -11.12
CA ALA A 97 -1.38 -18.79 -10.25
C ALA A 97 -1.21 -19.50 -8.88
N THR A 98 -0.04 -20.07 -8.58
CA THR A 98 0.16 -20.89 -7.38
C THR A 98 0.42 -20.07 -6.12
N LEU A 99 0.78 -18.78 -6.28
CA LEU A 99 1.28 -17.96 -5.18
C LEU A 99 0.18 -17.44 -4.24
N ILE A 100 -1.08 -17.32 -4.66
CA ILE A 100 -2.17 -16.82 -3.81
C ILE A 100 -3.47 -17.55 -4.13
N ARG A 101 -4.07 -18.19 -3.12
CA ARG A 101 -5.39 -18.80 -3.24
C ARG A 101 -6.47 -17.78 -2.84
N PRO A 102 -7.40 -17.42 -3.74
CA PRO A 102 -8.50 -16.56 -3.39
C PRO A 102 -9.51 -17.31 -2.53
N GLU A 103 -9.38 -17.18 -1.21
CA GLU A 103 -10.42 -17.62 -0.28
C GLU A 103 -11.47 -16.53 -0.13
N SER A 104 -12.76 -16.91 -0.20
CA SER A 104 -13.89 -15.97 -0.22
C SER A 104 -14.13 -15.25 1.10
N ASN A 105 -13.49 -15.69 2.18
CA ASN A 105 -13.78 -15.25 3.54
C ASN A 105 -12.60 -14.53 4.20
N LEU A 106 -11.63 -14.01 3.44
CA LEU A 106 -10.51 -13.26 4.00
C LEU A 106 -10.84 -11.77 4.14
N SER A 107 -10.35 -11.15 5.20
CA SER A 107 -10.44 -9.70 5.38
C SER A 107 -9.51 -8.97 4.42
N ASN A 108 -9.99 -7.88 3.81
CA ASN A 108 -9.20 -7.10 2.86
C ASN A 108 -8.43 -5.96 3.55
N THR A 109 -8.85 -5.56 4.75
CA THR A 109 -8.25 -4.45 5.52
C THR A 109 -8.03 -4.83 6.97
N LEU A 110 -7.14 -4.11 7.66
CA LEU A 110 -6.93 -4.27 9.11
C LEU A 110 -8.20 -3.96 9.90
N ASP A 111 -9.04 -3.02 9.46
CA ASP A 111 -10.28 -2.69 10.18
C ASP A 111 -11.31 -3.84 10.08
N GLU A 112 -11.45 -4.47 8.90
CA GLU A 112 -12.28 -5.67 8.72
C GLU A 112 -11.77 -6.83 9.59
N ALA A 113 -10.45 -7.06 9.56
CA ALA A 113 -9.81 -8.09 10.36
C ALA A 113 -9.97 -7.83 11.86
N LEU A 114 -9.79 -6.57 12.30
CA LEU A 114 -10.02 -6.16 13.67
C LEU A 114 -11.46 -6.43 14.08
N GLN A 115 -12.45 -6.04 13.27
CA GLN A 115 -13.86 -6.25 13.59
C GLN A 115 -14.17 -7.75 13.82
N ARG A 116 -13.56 -8.64 13.03
CA ARG A 116 -13.70 -10.09 13.22
C ARG A 116 -12.93 -10.59 14.43
N ALA A 117 -11.71 -10.09 14.64
CA ALA A 117 -10.89 -10.40 15.79
C ALA A 117 -11.64 -10.11 17.11
N LEU A 118 -12.47 -9.07 17.16
CA LEU A 118 -13.26 -8.72 18.35
C LEU A 118 -14.37 -9.72 18.71
N SER A 119 -14.65 -10.70 17.85
CA SER A 119 -15.49 -11.86 18.23
C SER A 119 -14.79 -12.78 19.24
N PHE A 120 -13.46 -12.70 19.36
CA PHE A 120 -12.69 -13.44 20.35
C PHE A 120 -12.66 -12.71 21.70
N PRO A 121 -12.69 -13.46 22.83
CA PRO A 121 -12.76 -12.87 24.17
C PRO A 121 -11.47 -12.13 24.55
N ASP A 122 -10.31 -12.62 24.09
CA ASP A 122 -9.00 -12.05 24.35
C ASP A 122 -8.01 -12.35 23.21
N PHE A 123 -6.84 -11.72 23.27
CA PHE A 123 -5.77 -11.91 22.29
C PHE A 123 -5.18 -13.33 22.35
N GLY A 124 -5.19 -14.00 23.50
CA GLY A 124 -4.65 -15.34 23.65
C GLY A 124 -5.39 -16.37 22.79
N ALA A 125 -6.71 -16.26 22.70
CA ALA A 125 -7.54 -17.09 21.82
C ALA A 125 -7.21 -16.89 20.33
N LEU A 126 -6.78 -15.68 19.95
CA LEU A 126 -6.43 -15.33 18.58
C LEU A 126 -4.98 -15.72 18.24
N ALA A 127 -4.05 -15.51 19.18
CA ALA A 127 -2.63 -15.82 19.02
C ALA A 127 -2.34 -17.33 18.83
N GLY A 128 -3.30 -18.19 19.18
CA GLY A 128 -3.20 -19.63 18.91
C GLY A 128 -3.51 -20.03 17.46
N ARG A 129 -4.03 -19.10 16.63
CA ARG A 129 -4.36 -19.36 15.23
C ARG A 129 -3.15 -19.13 14.33
N THR A 130 -2.88 -20.10 13.47
CA THR A 130 -1.80 -20.05 12.47
C THR A 130 -2.32 -20.05 11.04
N ASP A 131 -3.63 -20.03 10.85
CA ASP A 131 -4.23 -19.85 9.53
C ASP A 131 -4.04 -18.39 9.05
N PRO A 132 -4.04 -18.14 7.73
CA PRO A 132 -3.70 -16.82 7.18
C PRO A 132 -4.57 -15.69 7.75
N GLU A 133 -5.88 -15.93 7.89
CA GLU A 133 -6.81 -14.95 8.45
C GLU A 133 -6.58 -14.74 9.94
N GLY A 134 -6.39 -15.80 10.72
CA GLY A 134 -6.11 -15.67 12.16
C GLY A 134 -4.84 -14.85 12.45
N LEU A 135 -3.79 -15.02 11.63
CA LEU A 135 -2.57 -14.22 11.72
C LEU A 135 -2.83 -12.74 11.37
N PHE A 136 -3.68 -12.46 10.37
CA PHE A 136 -4.02 -11.10 9.98
C PHE A 136 -4.94 -10.41 10.99
N GLU A 137 -5.91 -11.12 11.55
CA GLU A 137 -6.73 -10.68 12.68
C GLU A 137 -5.87 -10.38 13.92
N ALA A 138 -4.88 -11.23 14.21
CA ALA A 138 -3.92 -11.00 15.29
C ALA A 138 -3.11 -9.72 15.04
N ALA A 139 -2.58 -9.54 13.83
CA ALA A 139 -1.87 -8.33 13.43
C ALA A 139 -2.74 -7.07 13.60
N ALA A 140 -4.01 -7.14 13.18
CA ALA A 140 -4.97 -6.04 13.32
C ALA A 140 -5.27 -5.70 14.78
N TRP A 141 -5.40 -6.71 15.65
CA TRP A 141 -5.58 -6.48 17.09
C TRP A 141 -4.37 -5.79 17.71
N VAL A 142 -3.15 -6.25 17.39
CA VAL A 142 -1.91 -5.65 17.90
C VAL A 142 -1.75 -4.21 17.39
N ASP A 143 -1.96 -3.99 16.09
CA ASP A 143 -1.92 -2.66 15.47
C ASP A 143 -2.94 -1.69 16.11
N ALA A 144 -4.15 -2.18 16.43
CA ALA A 144 -5.16 -1.42 17.15
C ALA A 144 -4.74 -1.07 18.59
N CYS A 145 -4.07 -1.98 19.28
CA CYS A 145 -3.47 -1.72 20.60
C CYS A 145 -2.40 -0.63 20.53
N GLU A 146 -1.51 -0.70 19.53
CA GLU A 146 -0.44 0.29 19.33
C GLU A 146 -0.96 1.68 19.00
N ARG A 147 -1.98 1.76 18.14
CA ARG A 147 -2.62 3.04 17.76
C ARG A 147 -3.56 3.59 18.84
N GLY A 148 -3.78 2.87 19.93
CA GLY A 148 -4.74 3.26 20.97
C GLY A 148 -6.19 3.31 20.46
N ALA A 149 -6.54 2.44 19.51
CA ALA A 149 -7.84 2.44 18.85
C ALA A 149 -8.98 1.89 19.74
N PHE A 150 -8.65 1.21 20.84
CA PHE A 150 -9.62 0.76 21.82
C PHE A 150 -10.03 1.86 22.80
N ALA A 151 -11.26 1.81 23.29
CA ALA A 151 -11.71 2.66 24.39
C ALA A 151 -10.82 2.46 25.62
N ALA A 152 -10.63 3.51 26.43
CA ALA A 152 -9.72 3.49 27.59
C ALA A 152 -10.02 2.35 28.58
N GLN A 153 -11.30 2.02 28.76
CA GLN A 153 -11.74 0.90 29.59
C GLN A 153 -11.30 -0.48 29.06
N ASP A 154 -11.19 -0.62 27.73
CA ASP A 154 -10.90 -1.89 27.05
C ASP A 154 -9.41 -2.08 26.79
N LEU A 155 -8.63 -0.99 26.72
CA LEU A 155 -7.17 -1.06 26.52
C LEU A 155 -6.50 -1.97 27.55
N SER A 156 -6.87 -1.82 28.82
CA SER A 156 -6.28 -2.60 29.90
C SER A 156 -6.67 -4.08 29.85
N LEU A 157 -7.77 -4.44 29.19
CA LEU A 157 -8.25 -5.82 29.04
C LEU A 157 -7.66 -6.46 27.77
N ARG A 158 -7.68 -5.72 26.66
CA ARG A 158 -7.37 -6.22 25.31
C ARG A 158 -5.88 -6.12 24.96
N CYS A 159 -5.14 -5.20 25.58
CA CYS A 159 -3.75 -4.90 25.22
C CYS A 159 -2.75 -5.20 26.36
N ARG A 160 -3.12 -6.07 27.31
CA ARG A 160 -2.35 -6.26 28.55
C ARG A 160 -1.02 -7.02 28.37
N GLU A 161 -0.82 -7.79 27.30
CA GLU A 161 0.33 -8.71 27.16
C GLU A 161 1.66 -8.01 26.78
N PRO A 162 2.58 -7.72 27.71
CA PRO A 162 3.67 -6.76 27.48
C PRO A 162 4.78 -7.21 26.50
N GLY A 163 4.72 -8.43 25.99
CA GLY A 163 5.71 -8.99 25.03
C GLY A 163 5.18 -9.24 23.63
N ARG A 164 3.92 -8.88 23.34
CA ARG A 164 3.25 -9.12 22.06
C ARG A 164 2.68 -7.85 21.45
N HIS A 165 3.36 -6.72 21.68
CA HIS A 165 2.99 -5.41 21.15
C HIS A 165 4.20 -4.71 20.55
N GLY A 166 3.98 -3.88 19.53
CA GLY A 166 5.00 -3.05 18.87
C GLY A 166 5.08 -3.32 17.37
N ALA A 167 5.40 -2.28 16.59
CA ALA A 167 5.32 -2.31 15.13
C ALA A 167 6.10 -3.48 14.50
N GLN A 168 7.19 -3.91 15.13
CA GLN A 168 7.94 -5.09 14.70
C GLN A 168 7.13 -6.38 14.82
N TYR A 169 6.39 -6.56 15.92
CA TYR A 169 5.56 -7.73 16.14
C TYR A 169 4.34 -7.75 15.21
N THR A 170 3.70 -6.59 14.99
CA THR A 170 2.64 -6.44 13.99
C THR A 170 3.16 -6.82 12.59
N ASP A 171 4.32 -6.30 12.20
CA ASP A 171 4.92 -6.60 10.90
C ASP A 171 5.33 -8.08 10.77
N ASP A 172 5.78 -8.72 11.85
CA ASP A 172 6.12 -10.15 11.86
C ASP A 172 4.87 -11.02 11.68
N LEU A 173 3.74 -10.64 12.27
CA LEU A 173 2.45 -11.30 12.05
C LEU A 173 1.96 -11.07 10.61
N LEU A 174 2.10 -9.85 10.08
CA LEU A 174 1.76 -9.54 8.69
C LEU A 174 2.62 -10.33 7.70
N LYS A 175 3.93 -10.49 7.96
CA LYS A 175 4.82 -11.33 7.13
C LYS A 175 4.36 -12.79 7.14
N GLN A 176 4.03 -13.33 8.30
CA GLN A 176 3.51 -14.69 8.41
C GLN A 176 2.18 -14.86 7.69
N ALA A 177 1.25 -13.92 7.85
CA ALA A 177 -0.04 -13.93 7.15
C ALA A 177 0.13 -13.80 5.63
N ALA A 178 0.99 -12.90 5.17
CA ALA A 178 1.30 -12.70 3.75
C ALA A 178 1.93 -13.94 3.12
N ASP A 179 2.86 -14.60 3.84
CA ASP A 179 3.48 -15.85 3.43
C ASP A 179 2.47 -17.01 3.35
N ALA A 180 1.54 -17.05 4.29
CA ALA A 180 0.41 -17.98 4.28
C ALA A 180 -0.66 -17.65 3.21
N GLY A 181 -0.47 -16.56 2.44
CA GLY A 181 -1.31 -16.21 1.30
C GLY A 181 -2.46 -15.25 1.61
N GLN A 182 -2.46 -14.57 2.76
CA GLN A 182 -3.48 -13.58 3.12
C GLN A 182 -3.32 -12.28 2.30
N PRO A 183 -4.27 -11.91 1.41
CA PRO A 183 -4.13 -10.75 0.52
C PRO A 183 -4.09 -9.38 1.22
N GLY A 184 -4.93 -9.18 2.23
CA GLY A 184 -4.95 -7.97 3.05
C GLY A 184 -3.61 -7.75 3.78
N ALA A 185 -2.96 -8.81 4.25
CA ALA A 185 -1.65 -8.75 4.90
C ALA A 185 -0.55 -8.34 3.92
N VAL A 186 -0.55 -8.92 2.71
CA VAL A 186 0.37 -8.53 1.62
C VAL A 186 0.25 -7.04 1.32
N LEU A 187 -0.98 -6.54 1.11
CA LEU A 187 -1.23 -5.14 0.78
C LEU A 187 -0.92 -4.20 1.95
N THR A 188 -1.30 -4.59 3.17
CA THR A 188 -1.04 -3.82 4.39
C THR A 188 0.45 -3.70 4.65
N LEU A 189 1.19 -4.81 4.57
CA LEU A 189 2.64 -4.82 4.77
C LEU A 189 3.34 -3.99 3.70
N ALA A 190 2.92 -4.08 2.44
CA ALA A 190 3.49 -3.27 1.36
C ALA A 190 3.22 -1.77 1.57
N ALA A 191 2.01 -1.40 1.99
CA ALA A 191 1.64 -0.01 2.26
C ALA A 191 2.40 0.59 3.46
N ARG A 192 2.77 -0.24 4.45
CA ARG A 192 3.60 0.19 5.60
C ARG A 192 5.06 0.41 5.22
N HIS A 193 5.52 -0.17 4.12
CA HIS A 193 6.92 -0.19 3.67
C HIS A 193 7.07 0.27 2.21
N PRO A 194 6.61 1.48 1.84
CA PRO A 194 6.46 1.91 0.45
C PRO A 194 7.76 1.91 -0.36
N GLU A 195 8.91 2.11 0.28
CA GLU A 195 10.22 2.19 -0.38
C GLU A 195 10.91 0.83 -0.57
N GLN A 196 10.50 -0.19 0.20
CA GLN A 196 11.25 -1.46 0.30
C GLN A 196 10.39 -2.71 0.08
N TRP A 197 9.07 -2.58 -0.06
CA TRP A 197 8.15 -3.74 -0.11
C TRP A 197 8.47 -4.73 -1.23
N VAL A 198 9.12 -4.30 -2.31
CA VAL A 198 9.52 -5.18 -3.42
C VAL A 198 10.55 -6.23 -2.96
N GLU A 199 11.38 -5.88 -1.98
CA GLU A 199 12.53 -6.65 -1.52
C GLU A 199 12.35 -7.28 -0.13
N ILE A 200 11.19 -7.08 0.53
CA ILE A 200 10.93 -7.70 1.83
C ILE A 200 10.85 -9.22 1.67
N PRO A 201 11.73 -10.01 2.31
CA PRO A 201 11.64 -11.45 2.26
C PRO A 201 10.48 -11.96 3.11
N LEU A 202 9.83 -13.03 2.64
CA LEU A 202 8.80 -13.77 3.37
C LEU A 202 9.37 -15.08 3.95
N ASN A 203 8.74 -15.59 5.00
CA ASN A 203 9.28 -16.70 5.79
C ASN A 203 9.33 -18.05 5.03
N GLY A 204 8.37 -18.31 4.15
CA GLY A 204 8.26 -19.51 3.33
C GLY A 204 9.10 -19.47 2.05
N GLY A 205 9.90 -18.41 1.88
CA GLY A 205 10.69 -18.16 0.67
C GLY A 205 9.94 -17.28 -0.34
N GLY A 206 10.69 -16.47 -1.07
CA GLY A 206 10.17 -15.47 -2.00
C GLY A 206 10.07 -14.07 -1.38
N MET A 207 9.66 -13.10 -2.20
CA MET A 207 9.57 -11.71 -1.79
C MET A 207 8.11 -11.27 -1.67
N LEU A 208 7.84 -10.31 -0.78
CA LEU A 208 6.55 -9.62 -0.71
C LEU A 208 6.17 -9.00 -2.05
N GLY A 209 7.17 -8.52 -2.81
CA GLY A 209 7.01 -8.06 -4.17
C GLY A 209 6.28 -9.05 -5.06
N ASP A 210 6.71 -10.31 -5.05
CA ASP A 210 6.11 -11.38 -5.88
C ASP A 210 4.63 -11.59 -5.54
N ARG A 211 4.28 -11.49 -4.24
CA ARG A 211 2.88 -11.59 -3.79
C ARG A 211 2.04 -10.41 -4.27
N VAL A 212 2.57 -9.19 -4.24
CA VAL A 212 1.87 -8.00 -4.77
C VAL A 212 1.64 -8.14 -6.28
N PHE A 213 2.65 -8.60 -7.04
CA PHE A 213 2.49 -8.88 -8.47
C PHE A 213 1.44 -9.97 -8.75
N ALA A 214 1.40 -11.03 -7.95
CA ALA A 214 0.37 -12.07 -8.04
C ALA A 214 -1.03 -11.52 -7.74
N LEU A 215 -1.20 -10.69 -6.70
CA LEU A 215 -2.48 -10.02 -6.41
C LEU A 215 -2.91 -9.10 -7.53
N ALA A 216 -1.97 -8.31 -8.08
CA ALA A 216 -2.22 -7.44 -9.21
C ALA A 216 -2.69 -8.26 -10.41
N ALA A 217 -2.03 -9.39 -10.72
CA ALA A 217 -2.41 -10.28 -11.80
C ALA A 217 -3.81 -10.90 -11.62
N LEU A 218 -4.25 -11.10 -10.37
CA LEU A 218 -5.61 -11.54 -10.03
C LEU A 218 -6.66 -10.40 -10.09
N GLY A 219 -6.28 -9.20 -10.54
CA GLY A 219 -7.20 -8.06 -10.67
C GLY A 219 -7.48 -7.33 -9.37
N ARG A 220 -6.62 -7.45 -8.34
CA ARG A 220 -6.77 -6.66 -7.12
C ARG A 220 -6.34 -5.21 -7.37
N SER A 221 -7.29 -4.30 -7.40
CA SER A 221 -7.05 -2.88 -7.69
C SER A 221 -6.01 -2.24 -6.76
N ALA A 222 -6.06 -2.54 -5.46
CA ALA A 222 -5.08 -2.05 -4.49
C ALA A 222 -3.63 -2.47 -4.82
N ALA A 223 -3.42 -3.68 -5.35
CA ALA A 223 -2.10 -4.13 -5.77
C ALA A 223 -1.63 -3.37 -7.02
N LEU A 224 -2.52 -3.11 -7.98
CA LEU A 224 -2.19 -2.27 -9.15
C LEU A 224 -1.84 -0.84 -8.75
N VAL A 225 -2.46 -0.31 -7.70
CA VAL A 225 -2.14 1.02 -7.16
C VAL A 225 -0.72 1.03 -6.61
N LEU A 226 -0.31 0.01 -5.85
CA LEU A 226 1.07 -0.12 -5.36
C LEU A 226 2.08 -0.18 -6.52
N LEU A 227 1.78 -0.92 -7.60
CA LEU A 227 2.62 -0.96 -8.81
C LEU A 227 2.72 0.42 -9.49
N SER A 228 1.61 1.16 -9.54
CA SER A 228 1.59 2.50 -10.13
C SER A 228 2.42 3.49 -9.31
N GLN A 229 2.34 3.40 -7.97
CA GLN A 229 3.14 4.20 -7.05
C GLN A 229 4.63 3.88 -7.15
N LEU A 230 4.99 2.60 -7.31
CA LEU A 230 6.38 2.19 -7.55
C LEU A 230 6.96 2.88 -8.79
N CYS A 231 6.21 2.92 -9.89
CA CYS A 231 6.64 3.60 -11.12
C CYS A 231 6.35 5.11 -11.14
N ALA A 232 5.92 5.70 -10.02
CA ALA A 232 5.90 7.14 -9.84
C ALA A 232 7.28 7.66 -9.37
N VAL A 233 8.12 6.78 -8.82
CA VAL A 233 9.48 7.11 -8.39
C VAL A 233 10.40 7.11 -9.63
N PRO A 234 11.17 8.18 -9.88
CA PRO A 234 12.09 8.25 -11.00
C PRO A 234 13.10 7.11 -11.02
N ASP A 235 13.42 6.60 -12.21
CA ASP A 235 14.44 5.58 -12.47
C ASP A 235 14.16 4.20 -11.85
N VAL A 236 13.01 3.99 -11.22
CA VAL A 236 12.62 2.70 -10.64
C VAL A 236 12.06 1.74 -11.69
N CYS A 237 11.37 2.25 -12.73
CA CYS A 237 10.77 1.42 -13.78
C CYS A 237 11.40 1.70 -15.14
N VAL A 238 11.52 0.66 -15.99
CA VAL A 238 12.15 0.77 -17.34
C VAL A 238 11.45 1.78 -18.25
N ASP A 239 10.11 1.82 -18.21
CA ASP A 239 9.29 2.81 -18.90
C ASP A 239 8.14 3.25 -17.99
N GLU A 240 8.42 4.22 -17.14
CA GLU A 240 7.47 4.73 -16.16
C GLU A 240 6.16 5.20 -16.79
N GLN A 241 6.26 5.93 -17.91
CA GLN A 241 5.12 6.58 -18.53
C GLN A 241 4.17 5.56 -19.18
N LEU A 242 4.73 4.64 -19.98
CA LEU A 242 3.95 3.55 -20.57
C LEU A 242 3.37 2.66 -19.47
N THR A 243 4.16 2.32 -18.46
CA THR A 243 3.74 1.44 -17.36
C THR A 243 2.57 2.05 -16.60
N ARG A 244 2.64 3.33 -16.19
CA ARG A 244 1.55 4.00 -15.47
C ARG A 244 0.27 4.06 -16.31
N ASN A 245 0.37 4.36 -17.60
CA ASN A 245 -0.79 4.36 -18.51
C ASN A 245 -1.42 2.96 -18.63
N VAL A 246 -0.62 1.91 -18.80
CA VAL A 246 -1.11 0.52 -18.88
C VAL A 246 -1.79 0.11 -17.57
N LEU A 247 -1.17 0.38 -16.42
CA LEU A 247 -1.74 0.08 -15.10
C LEU A 247 -3.05 0.84 -14.86
N ALA A 248 -3.16 2.10 -15.30
CA ALA A 248 -4.40 2.86 -15.22
C ALA A 248 -5.52 2.24 -16.07
N LEU A 249 -5.22 1.80 -17.30
CA LEU A 249 -6.19 1.10 -18.15
C LEU A 249 -6.65 -0.23 -17.56
N LEU A 250 -5.74 -0.96 -16.92
CA LEU A 250 -6.07 -2.18 -16.19
C LEU A 250 -6.99 -1.88 -15.00
N GLN A 251 -6.68 -0.87 -14.19
CA GLN A 251 -7.54 -0.44 -13.09
C GLN A 251 -8.94 -0.03 -13.57
N LEU A 252 -9.01 0.78 -14.63
CA LEU A 252 -10.28 1.17 -15.25
C LEU A 252 -11.08 -0.04 -15.72
N SER A 253 -10.43 -1.08 -16.24
CA SER A 253 -11.14 -2.28 -16.69
C SER A 253 -11.83 -3.09 -15.59
N ILE A 254 -11.34 -3.00 -14.35
CA ILE A 254 -11.93 -3.69 -13.20
C ILE A 254 -13.30 -3.08 -12.87
N TYR A 255 -13.41 -1.75 -12.98
CA TYR A 255 -14.64 -1.02 -12.75
C TYR A 255 -15.33 -0.87 -14.11
N LYS A 256 -16.31 -1.71 -14.45
CA LYS A 256 -17.07 -1.59 -15.72
C LYS A 256 -17.60 -0.17 -15.94
N THR A 257 -16.81 0.72 -16.55
CA THR A 257 -17.20 2.11 -16.79
C THR A 257 -17.74 2.21 -18.19
N GLY A 258 -19.05 2.43 -18.28
CA GLY A 258 -19.66 2.92 -19.50
C GLY A 258 -19.12 4.30 -19.89
N THR A 259 -18.97 4.49 -21.20
CA THR A 259 -19.06 5.76 -21.94
C THR A 259 -17.93 6.79 -21.89
N SER A 260 -16.79 6.60 -21.20
CA SER A 260 -15.61 7.47 -21.40
C SER A 260 -14.53 6.75 -22.20
N GLU A 261 -13.99 7.41 -23.25
CA GLU A 261 -12.85 6.88 -23.97
C GLU A 261 -11.66 6.85 -23.03
N ALA A 262 -11.12 5.66 -22.76
CA ALA A 262 -10.03 5.45 -21.81
C ALA A 262 -8.78 6.31 -22.11
N GLY A 263 -8.67 6.84 -23.34
CA GLY A 263 -7.63 7.75 -23.79
C GLY A 263 -7.62 9.12 -23.13
N ASP A 264 -8.74 9.59 -22.55
CA ASP A 264 -8.83 10.90 -21.87
C ASP A 264 -8.06 10.94 -20.54
N TYR A 265 -7.80 9.77 -19.95
CA TYR A 265 -7.08 9.63 -18.69
C TYR A 265 -5.59 9.31 -18.88
N LEU A 266 -5.14 9.09 -20.12
CA LEU A 266 -3.75 8.73 -20.43
C LEU A 266 -2.92 9.97 -20.68
N THR A 267 -1.67 9.93 -20.22
CA THR A 267 -0.72 11.04 -20.35
C THR A 267 0.35 10.72 -21.42
N GLY A 268 0.94 11.76 -22.04
CA GLY A 268 1.99 11.61 -23.05
C GLY A 268 1.52 11.73 -24.50
N SER A 269 2.41 11.42 -25.45
CA SER A 269 2.15 11.55 -26.88
C SER A 269 1.00 10.63 -27.36
N GLU A 270 0.38 10.93 -28.49
CA GLU A 270 -0.64 10.04 -29.08
C GLU A 270 -0.11 8.63 -29.34
N ASN A 271 1.14 8.50 -29.77
CA ASN A 271 1.79 7.21 -29.97
C ASN A 271 1.93 6.43 -28.66
N ASN A 272 2.36 7.09 -27.57
CA ASN A 272 2.46 6.45 -26.25
C ASN A 272 1.09 6.00 -25.73
N ARG A 273 0.05 6.81 -25.97
CA ARG A 273 -1.33 6.47 -25.59
C ARG A 273 -1.85 5.27 -26.38
N ARG A 274 -1.62 5.21 -27.69
CA ARG A 274 -1.96 4.06 -28.54
C ARG A 274 -1.24 2.79 -28.10
N GLU A 275 0.07 2.90 -27.85
CA GLU A 275 0.88 1.78 -27.37
C GLU A 275 0.38 1.25 -26.01
N ALA A 276 0.03 2.15 -25.08
CA ALA A 276 -0.53 1.76 -23.79
C ALA A 276 -1.85 1.00 -23.94
N VAL A 277 -2.75 1.45 -24.83
CA VAL A 277 -4.02 0.76 -25.11
C VAL A 277 -3.78 -0.65 -25.65
N GLU A 278 -2.89 -0.78 -26.64
CA GLU A 278 -2.56 -2.09 -27.21
C GLU A 278 -1.89 -3.01 -26.20
N ARG A 279 -0.94 -2.50 -25.41
CA ARG A 279 -0.23 -3.29 -24.40
C ARG A 279 -1.16 -3.72 -23.27
N ALA A 280 -2.06 -2.85 -22.82
CA ALA A 280 -3.08 -3.17 -21.83
C ALA A 280 -4.04 -4.25 -22.36
N ALA A 281 -4.50 -4.15 -23.60
CA ALA A 281 -5.36 -5.17 -24.22
C ALA A 281 -4.66 -6.54 -24.26
N ARG A 282 -3.40 -6.60 -24.72
CA ARG A 282 -2.60 -7.83 -24.72
C ARG A 282 -2.45 -8.40 -23.31
N LEU A 283 -2.16 -7.55 -22.33
CA LEU A 283 -1.95 -8.00 -20.96
C LEU A 283 -3.24 -8.54 -20.34
N ARG A 284 -4.39 -7.91 -20.58
CA ARG A 284 -5.69 -8.42 -20.12
C ARG A 284 -5.99 -9.80 -20.66
N THR A 285 -5.70 -10.04 -21.94
CA THR A 285 -5.83 -11.38 -22.54
C THR A 285 -4.89 -12.37 -21.86
N ALA A 286 -3.63 -12.00 -21.63
CA ALA A 286 -2.66 -12.86 -20.96
C ALA A 286 -3.05 -13.19 -19.51
N LEU A 287 -3.63 -12.22 -18.79
CA LEU A 287 -4.10 -12.37 -17.41
C LEU A 287 -5.51 -12.97 -17.29
N GLN A 288 -6.20 -13.24 -18.41
CA GLN A 288 -7.58 -13.73 -18.46
C GLN A 288 -8.59 -12.82 -17.74
N TRP A 289 -8.37 -11.51 -17.79
CA TRP A 289 -9.30 -10.55 -17.18
C TRP A 289 -10.59 -10.45 -18.02
N PRO A 290 -11.74 -10.18 -17.37
CA PRO A 290 -12.98 -9.93 -18.10
C PRO A 290 -12.79 -8.79 -19.11
N PRO A 291 -13.45 -8.83 -20.28
CA PRO A 291 -13.38 -7.78 -21.31
C PRO A 291 -14.05 -6.47 -20.89
#